data_AF-A0A9C5Z5L9-F1
#
_entry.id   AF-A0A9C5Z5L9-F1
#
_cell.length_a   1.000
_cell.length_b   1.000
_cell.length_c   1.000
_cell.angle_alpha   90.00
_cell.angle_beta   90.00
_cell.angle_gamma   90.00
#
_symmetry.space_group_name_H-M   'P 1'
#
loop_
_entity.id
_entity.type
_entity.pdbx_description
1 polymer ?
#
loop_
_entity_poly.entity_id
_entity_poly.type
_entity_poly.pdbx_seq_one_letter_code
_entity_poly.pdbx_strand_id
1 'polypeptide(L)'
;MSLNLQIEKLRGAENYRHWSMTVQAYLESEDLWTVVEHGPDSSEQSLIKDHRAKFIILRSIESDLCDSIVNIHSARDLWSCLKQQHSWGLFS
;
A
#
# COMPACT_ATOMS: atom_id res chain seq x y z
N MET A 1 18.20 16.59 2.35
CA MET A 1 18.29 15.50 3.34
C MET A 1 17.32 14.42 2.88
N SER A 2 17.81 13.34 2.30
CA SER A 2 16.95 12.22 1.91
C SER A 2 16.59 11.47 3.18
N LEU A 3 15.36 11.60 3.65
CA LEU A 3 14.82 10.74 4.70
C LEU A 3 14.93 9.30 4.18
N ASN A 4 15.90 8.54 4.67
CA ASN A 4 15.96 7.09 4.46
C ASN A 4 14.83 6.49 5.30
N LEU A 5 13.60 6.62 4.80
CA LEU A 5 12.44 5.95 5.36
C LEU A 5 12.61 4.47 5.04
N GLN A 6 13.31 3.77 5.94
CA GLN A 6 13.29 2.31 5.96
C GLN A 6 11.89 1.90 6.42
N ILE A 7 10.97 1.82 5.46
CA ILE A 7 9.67 1.19 5.67
C ILE A 7 9.95 -0.29 5.92
N GLU A 8 9.77 -0.75 7.15
CA GLU A 8 9.86 -2.17 7.48
C GLU A 8 8.85 -2.94 6.64
N LYS A 9 9.23 -4.11 6.11
CA LYS A 9 8.30 -4.87 5.26
C LYS A 9 7.13 -5.41 6.06
N LEU A 10 5.93 -5.34 5.50
CA LEU A 10 4.74 -5.97 6.10
C LEU A 10 4.94 -7.48 6.19
N ARG A 11 4.94 -8.01 7.42
CA ARG A 11 5.08 -9.43 7.74
C ARG A 11 3.74 -10.06 8.10
N GLY A 12 2.87 -9.29 8.75
CA GLY A 12 1.63 -9.82 9.32
C GLY A 12 0.80 -8.76 10.04
N ALA A 13 -0.25 -9.21 10.74
CA ALA A 13 -1.12 -8.32 11.51
C ALA A 13 -0.37 -7.56 12.63
N GLU A 14 0.71 -8.16 13.16
CA GLU A 14 1.52 -7.58 14.25
C GLU A 14 2.17 -6.26 13.86
N ASN A 15 2.70 -6.17 12.64
CA ASN A 15 3.35 -4.95 12.14
C ASN A 15 2.47 -4.14 11.19
N TYR A 16 1.29 -4.63 10.81
CA TYR A 16 0.36 -3.93 9.91
C TYR A 16 0.01 -2.52 10.40
N ARG A 17 -0.24 -2.32 11.70
CA ARG A 17 -0.62 -0.99 12.22
C ARG A 17 0.50 0.04 12.05
N HIS A 18 1.73 -0.34 12.35
CA HIS A 18 2.88 0.55 12.20
C HIS A 18 3.24 0.74 10.72
N TRP A 19 3.24 -0.35 9.96
CA TRP A 19 3.47 -0.34 8.52
C TRP A 19 2.50 0.56 7.78
N SER A 20 1.19 0.41 8.04
CA SER A 20 0.15 1.18 7.36
C SER A 20 0.29 2.68 7.64
N MET A 21 0.57 3.08 8.89
CA MET A 21 0.85 4.48 9.23
C MET A 21 2.05 5.03 8.46
N THR A 22 3.16 4.29 8.40
CA THR A 22 4.40 4.75 7.74
C THR A 22 4.24 4.81 6.22
N VAL A 23 3.63 3.79 5.60
CA VAL A 23 3.38 3.77 4.15
C VAL A 23 2.39 4.86 3.76
N GLN A 24 1.32 5.04 4.53
CA GLN A 24 0.36 6.12 4.32
C GLN A 24 1.07 7.49 4.37
N ALA A 25 1.84 7.77 5.42
CA ALA A 25 2.56 9.04 5.54
C ALA A 25 3.56 9.26 4.38
N TYR A 26 4.21 8.19 3.90
CA TYR A 26 5.10 8.27 2.74
C TYR A 26 4.33 8.59 1.45
N LEU A 27 3.21 7.91 1.21
CA LEU A 27 2.34 8.17 0.06
C LEU A 27 1.72 9.58 0.10
N GLU A 28 1.37 10.09 1.29
CA GLU A 28 0.92 11.47 1.48
C GLU A 28 2.02 12.47 1.14
N SER A 29 3.27 12.19 1.56
CA SER A 29 4.42 13.06 1.25
C SER A 29 4.74 13.15 -0.24
N GLU A 30 4.41 12.11 -1.01
CA GLU A 30 4.61 12.02 -2.46
C GLU A 30 3.35 12.41 -3.27
N ASP A 31 2.27 12.87 -2.62
CA ASP A 31 0.98 13.20 -3.25
C ASP A 31 0.36 12.01 -4.03
N LEU A 32 0.60 10.80 -3.51
CA LEU A 32 0.14 9.52 -4.05
C LEU A 32 -1.02 8.93 -3.24
N TRP A 33 -1.24 9.38 -1.99
CA TRP A 33 -2.32 8.84 -1.15
C TRP A 33 -3.71 9.04 -1.76
N THR A 34 -3.94 10.17 -2.43
CA THR A 34 -5.23 10.53 -3.02
C THR A 34 -5.77 9.45 -3.97
N VAL A 35 -4.91 8.85 -4.80
CA VAL A 35 -5.31 7.77 -5.72
C VAL A 35 -5.49 6.42 -5.04
N VAL A 36 -4.86 6.20 -3.87
CA VAL A 36 -5.07 4.99 -3.06
C VAL A 36 -6.40 5.07 -2.33
N GLU A 37 -6.79 6.26 -1.85
CA GLU A 37 -8.05 6.46 -1.12
C GLU A 37 -9.26 6.54 -2.06
N HIS A 38 -9.16 7.35 -3.12
CA HIS A 38 -10.28 7.63 -4.03
C HIS A 38 -10.27 6.74 -5.28
N GLY A 39 -9.14 6.12 -5.60
CA GLY A 39 -8.90 5.46 -6.88
C GLY A 39 -8.33 6.42 -7.93
N PRO A 40 -7.74 5.91 -9.02
CA PRO A 40 -7.28 6.75 -10.12
C PRO A 40 -8.46 7.33 -10.90
N ASP A 41 -8.46 8.64 -11.14
CA ASP A 41 -9.29 9.25 -12.19
C ASP A 41 -8.82 8.78 -13.57
N SER A 42 -9.68 8.82 -14.59
CA SER A 42 -9.33 8.48 -15.98
C SER A 42 -8.27 9.41 -16.62
N SER A 43 -7.66 10.30 -15.84
CA SER A 43 -6.52 11.12 -16.20
C SER A 43 -5.24 10.28 -16.22
N GLU A 44 -4.42 10.46 -17.24
CA GLU A 44 -3.11 9.81 -17.38
C GLU A 44 -2.22 10.04 -16.14
N GLN A 45 -2.27 11.24 -15.55
CA GLN A 45 -1.49 11.55 -14.35
C GLN A 45 -1.93 10.72 -13.14
N SER A 46 -3.24 10.50 -12.97
CA SER A 46 -3.78 9.69 -11.89
C SER A 46 -3.42 8.22 -12.07
N LEU A 47 -3.40 7.70 -13.31
CA LEU A 47 -2.93 6.35 -13.62
C LEU A 47 -1.44 6.16 -13.31
N ILE A 48 -0.60 7.15 -13.63
CA ILE A 48 0.83 7.12 -13.31
C ILE A 48 1.03 7.11 -11.78
N LYS A 49 0.26 7.92 -11.06
CA LYS A 49 0.28 7.95 -9.58
C LYS A 49 -0.19 6.61 -8.99
N ASP A 50 -1.24 6.00 -9.53
CA ASP A 50 -1.72 4.69 -9.08
C ASP A 50 -0.65 3.61 -9.25
N HIS A 51 -0.02 3.53 -10.43
CA HIS A 51 1.07 2.59 -10.66
C HIS A 51 2.26 2.82 -9.71
N ARG A 52 2.62 4.08 -9.42
CA ARG A 52 3.68 4.40 -8.46
C ARG A 52 3.30 3.99 -7.04
N ALA A 53 2.09 4.33 -6.58
CA ALA A 53 1.60 3.95 -5.27
C ALA A 53 1.58 2.43 -5.10
N LYS A 54 1.08 1.71 -6.12
CA LYS A 54 1.06 0.25 -6.17
C LYS A 54 2.47 -0.33 -6.03
N PHE A 55 3.44 0.20 -6.77
CA PHE A 55 4.83 -0.27 -6.71
C PHE A 55 5.45 -0.05 -5.33
N ILE A 56 5.20 1.10 -4.71
CA ILE A 56 5.68 1.40 -3.35
C ILE A 56 5.08 0.42 -2.34
N ILE A 57 3.76 0.20 -2.41
CA ILE A 57 3.06 -0.73 -1.52
C ILE A 57 3.61 -2.15 -1.72
N LEU A 58 3.73 -2.63 -2.96
CA LEU A 58 4.31 -3.95 -3.26
C LEU A 58 5.74 -4.12 -2.77
N ARG A 59 6.59 -3.09 -2.91
CA ARG A 59 7.97 -3.14 -2.41
C ARG A 59 8.03 -3.18 -0.89
N SER A 60 7.02 -2.63 -0.22
CA SER A 60 6.95 -2.54 1.24
C SER A 60 6.26 -3.73 1.89
N ILE A 61 5.84 -4.76 1.15
CA ILE A 61 5.33 -6.02 1.71
C ILE A 61 6.35 -7.17 1.51
N GLU A 62 6.24 -8.23 2.31
CA GLU A 62 7.01 -9.46 2.07
C GLU A 62 6.49 -10.25 0.86
N SER A 63 7.40 -11.03 0.26
CA SER A 63 7.13 -11.79 -0.97
C SER A 63 5.97 -12.79 -0.82
N ASP A 64 5.77 -13.33 0.38
CA ASP A 64 4.71 -14.28 0.70
C ASP A 64 3.31 -13.66 0.56
N LEU A 65 3.17 -12.38 0.92
CA LEU A 65 1.90 -11.66 0.76
C LEU A 65 1.64 -11.30 -0.71
N CYS A 66 2.69 -11.19 -1.52
CA CYS A 66 2.59 -10.81 -2.92
C CYS A 66 1.90 -11.89 -3.79
N ASP A 67 2.02 -13.17 -3.42
CA ASP A 67 1.40 -14.28 -4.18
C ASP A 67 -0.14 -14.19 -4.16
N SER A 68 -0.70 -13.78 -3.02
CA SER A 68 -2.15 -13.54 -2.87
C SER A 68 -2.65 -12.28 -3.60
N ILE A 69 -1.75 -11.42 -4.06
CA ILE A 69 -2.03 -10.06 -4.58
C ILE A 69 -1.91 -9.97 -6.11
N VAL A 70 -1.48 -11.05 -6.76
CA VAL A 70 -1.19 -11.13 -8.21
C VAL A 70 -2.32 -10.59 -9.11
N ASN A 71 -3.57 -10.61 -8.65
CA ASN A 71 -4.74 -10.22 -9.45
C ASN A 71 -5.32 -8.83 -9.14
N ILE A 72 -4.56 -7.98 -8.45
CA ILE A 72 -5.05 -6.65 -8.05
C ILE A 72 -4.72 -5.60 -9.12
N HIS A 73 -5.75 -4.85 -9.55
CA HIS A 73 -5.65 -3.92 -10.68
C HIS A 73 -5.31 -2.47 -10.29
N SER A 74 -5.67 -2.00 -9.08
CA SER A 74 -5.36 -0.65 -8.58
C SER A 74 -4.61 -0.67 -7.24
N ALA A 75 -3.86 0.39 -6.96
CA ALA A 75 -3.26 0.63 -5.65
C ALA A 75 -4.31 0.70 -4.51
N ARG A 76 -5.52 1.18 -4.81
CA ARG A 76 -6.65 1.21 -3.87
C ARG A 76 -7.12 -0.18 -3.48
N ASP A 77 -7.33 -1.04 -4.47
CA ASP A 77 -7.73 -2.43 -4.25
C ASP A 77 -6.64 -3.18 -3.48
N LEU A 78 -5.37 -2.88 -3.76
CA LEU A 78 -4.22 -3.44 -3.08
C LEU A 78 -4.23 -3.08 -1.59
N TRP A 79 -4.37 -1.80 -1.31
CA TRP A 79 -4.44 -1.30 0.06
C TRP A 79 -5.65 -1.87 0.82
N SER A 80 -6.81 -1.95 0.16
CA SER A 80 -8.04 -2.48 0.75
C SER A 80 -7.94 -3.98 1.03
N CYS A 81 -7.33 -4.75 0.12
CA CYS A 81 -7.08 -6.18 0.32
C CYS A 81 -6.15 -6.43 1.51
N LEU A 82 -5.03 -5.69 1.60
CA LEU A 82 -4.12 -5.77 2.75
C LEU A 82 -4.85 -5.42 4.05
N LYS A 83 -5.64 -4.34 4.04
CA LYS A 83 -6.44 -3.94 5.21
C LYS A 83 -7.43 -5.02 5.62
N GLN A 84 -8.13 -5.63 4.67
CA GLN A 84 -9.10 -6.68 4.95
C GLN A 84 -8.42 -7.94 5.48
N GLN A 85 -7.33 -8.38 4.86
CA GLN A 85 -6.57 -9.56 5.28
C GLN A 85 -6.05 -9.43 6.72
N HIS A 86 -5.54 -8.25 7.09
CA HIS A 86 -5.04 -8.01 8.44
C HIS A 86 -6.15 -7.63 9.45
N SER A 87 -7.28 -7.09 8.99
CA SER A 87 -8.45 -6.83 9.83
C SER A 87 -9.17 -8.11 10.27
N TRP A 88 -9.10 -9.18 9.48
CA TRP A 88 -9.72 -10.48 9.82
C TRP A 88 -8.89 -11.30 10.82
N GLY A 89 -7.58 -11.07 10.90
CA GLY A 89 -6.68 -11.74 11.86
C GLY A 89 -6.78 -11.24 13.30
N LEU A 90 -7.61 -10.22 13.59
CA LEU A 90 -7.85 -9.70 14.94
C LEU A 90 -9.04 -10.38 15.65
N PHE A 91 -9.76 -11.28 14.98
CA PHE A 91 -10.94 -11.97 15.51
C PHE A 91 -10.82 -13.50 15.61
N SER A 92 -9.64 -14.08 15.34
CA SER A 92 -9.37 -15.51 15.45
C SER A 92 -8.40 -15.83 16.58
#